data_AF-A0A523FTQ4-F1
#
_entry.id   AF-A0A523FTQ4-F1
#
_cell.length_a   1.000
_cell.length_b   1.000
_cell.length_c   1.000
_cell.angle_alpha   90.00
_cell.angle_beta   90.00
_cell.angle_gamma   90.00
#
_symmetry.space_group_name_H-M   'P 1'
#
loop_
_entity.id
_entity.type
_entity.pdbx_description
1 polymer ?
#
loop_
_entity_poly.entity_id
_entity_poly.type
_entity_poly.pdbx_seq_one_letter_code
_entity_poly.pdbx_strand_id
1 'polypeptide(L)'
;MPPASGQSYGPSDILTIAFSEDVEADALSRLGLELDAIDVTLLANYHNQTLTLRPPSPLSTGQHELQLVEVSTDGSIVTRGRWIILVEQTFSVSEQPIISSVSGENSLNASYRLLDNDLDNPLDRLIASGSGFARAQIQQGGLSGQINANYFMESERSRSATNKHLDLGEYTMSGSVQDDGTRYQVFGRLLLTSPFSF
;
A
#
# COMPACT_ATOMS: atom_id res chain seq x y z
N MET A 1 7.40 -21.57 20.43
CA MET A 1 7.02 -22.75 19.61
C MET A 1 7.82 -22.69 18.32
N PRO A 2 8.36 -23.81 17.82
CA PRO A 2 9.00 -23.85 16.51
C PRO A 2 8.03 -23.40 15.41
N PRO A 3 8.51 -22.90 14.25
CA PRO A 3 7.62 -22.50 13.18
C PRO A 3 6.78 -23.71 12.76
N ALA A 4 5.46 -23.58 12.77
CA ALA A 4 4.60 -24.69 12.40
C ALA A 4 4.48 -24.76 10.88
N SER A 5 4.71 -25.94 10.30
CA SER A 5 4.51 -26.15 8.87
C SER A 5 3.06 -25.81 8.50
N GLY A 6 2.87 -24.94 7.51
CA GLY A 6 1.54 -24.49 7.06
C GLY A 6 0.95 -23.31 7.83
N GLN A 7 1.67 -22.73 8.79
CA GLN A 7 1.29 -21.45 9.40
C GLN A 7 1.73 -20.29 8.48
N SER A 8 0.89 -19.27 8.36
CA SER A 8 1.18 -18.05 7.59
C SER A 8 1.95 -17.06 8.44
N TYR A 9 3.01 -16.48 7.87
CA TYR A 9 3.90 -15.50 8.50
C TYR A 9 3.96 -14.22 7.67
N GLY A 10 4.13 -13.09 8.35
CA GLY A 10 4.46 -11.81 7.73
C GLY A 10 5.91 -11.74 7.24
N PRO A 11 6.24 -10.88 6.26
CA PRO A 11 7.59 -10.74 5.71
C PRO A 11 8.71 -10.43 6.72
N SER A 12 8.37 -9.82 7.86
CA SER A 12 9.31 -9.37 8.89
C SER A 12 9.07 -10.02 10.24
N ASP A 13 8.24 -11.08 10.28
CA ASP A 13 7.91 -11.77 11.52
C ASP A 13 9.15 -12.43 12.15
N ILE A 14 9.16 -12.48 13.48
CA ILE A 14 10.23 -13.15 14.23
C ILE A 14 9.96 -14.66 14.20
N LEU A 15 10.91 -15.41 13.66
CA LEU A 15 10.90 -16.86 13.68
C LEU A 15 11.49 -17.34 15.00
N THR A 16 10.82 -18.29 15.66
CA THR A 16 11.20 -18.76 16.99
C THR A 16 11.31 -20.27 17.01
N ILE A 17 12.39 -20.82 17.58
CA ILE A 17 12.58 -22.25 17.85
C ILE A 17 12.81 -22.40 19.35
N ALA A 18 12.02 -23.25 20.00
CA ALA A 18 12.18 -23.57 21.42
C ALA A 18 12.83 -24.95 21.56
N PHE A 19 13.79 -25.08 22.46
CA PHE A 19 14.46 -26.33 22.79
C PHE A 19 13.91 -26.93 24.10
N SER A 20 14.07 -28.24 24.29
CA SER A 20 13.80 -28.89 25.58
C SER A 20 14.86 -28.49 26.60
N GLU A 21 14.51 -28.49 27.89
CA GLU A 21 15.45 -28.27 29.00
C GLU A 21 16.57 -29.33 29.04
N ASP A 22 16.35 -30.50 28.43
CA ASP A 22 17.30 -31.62 28.40
C ASP A 22 18.43 -31.44 27.38
N VAL A 23 18.41 -30.39 26.56
CA VAL A 23 19.44 -30.15 25.54
C VAL A 23 20.66 -29.53 26.22
N GLU A 24 21.79 -30.25 26.17
CA GLU A 24 23.05 -29.78 26.75
C GLU A 24 23.56 -28.49 26.09
N ALA A 25 24.13 -27.58 26.90
CA ALA A 25 24.65 -26.30 26.44
C ALA A 25 25.75 -26.45 25.36
N ASP A 26 26.55 -27.52 25.43
CA ASP A 26 27.58 -27.81 24.45
C ASP A 26 26.99 -28.17 23.07
N ALA A 27 25.88 -28.92 23.03
CA ALA A 27 25.16 -29.21 21.80
C ALA A 27 24.57 -27.95 21.16
N LEU A 28 24.05 -27.04 21.98
CA LEU A 28 23.49 -25.76 21.52
C LEU A 28 24.55 -24.87 20.86
N SER A 29 25.80 -24.91 21.32
CA SER A 29 26.90 -24.13 20.76
C SER A 29 27.30 -24.54 19.34
N ARG A 30 26.90 -25.74 18.91
CA ARG A 30 27.18 -26.32 17.59
C ARG A 30 26.01 -26.19 16.62
N LEU A 31 24.93 -25.54 17.04
CA LEU A 31 23.77 -25.33 16.18
C LEU A 31 24.02 -24.19 15.20
N GLY A 32 23.69 -24.45 13.95
CA GLY A 32 23.57 -23.47 12.88
C GLY A 32 22.10 -23.33 12.46
N LEU A 33 21.78 -22.16 11.93
CA LEU A 33 20.45 -21.85 11.39
C LEU A 33 20.59 -21.41 9.94
N GLU A 34 19.80 -22.03 9.07
CA GLU A 34 19.75 -21.69 7.65
C GLU A 34 18.34 -21.25 7.26
N LEU A 35 18.25 -20.22 6.43
CA LEU A 35 17.02 -19.75 5.80
C LEU A 35 17.23 -19.73 4.29
N ASP A 36 16.45 -20.52 3.55
CA ASP A 36 16.59 -20.74 2.10
C ASP A 36 18.02 -21.12 1.68
N ALA A 37 18.64 -22.03 2.45
CA ALA A 37 20.03 -22.46 2.30
C ALA A 37 21.08 -21.34 2.51
N ILE A 38 20.72 -20.22 3.12
CA ILE A 38 21.63 -19.17 3.56
C ILE A 38 21.87 -19.30 5.06
N ASP A 39 23.13 -19.39 5.47
CA ASP A 39 23.51 -19.36 6.89
C ASP A 39 23.17 -18.00 7.51
N VAL A 40 22.28 -18.04 8.49
CA VAL A 40 21.79 -16.90 9.27
C VAL A 40 22.11 -17.05 10.76
N THR A 41 23.01 -17.98 11.12
CA THR A 41 23.37 -18.29 12.51
C THR A 41 23.79 -17.06 13.29
N LEU A 42 24.59 -16.17 12.69
CA LEU A 42 25.07 -14.94 13.33
C LEU A 42 23.97 -13.90 13.57
N LEU A 43 22.82 -14.04 12.90
CA LEU A 43 21.67 -13.15 13.04
C LEU A 43 20.64 -13.67 14.06
N ALA A 44 20.79 -14.94 14.47
CA ALA A 44 19.93 -15.57 15.45
C ALA A 44 20.36 -15.17 16.87
N ASN A 45 19.37 -14.88 17.72
CA ASN A 45 19.56 -14.62 19.15
C ASN A 45 19.14 -15.85 19.94
N TYR A 46 20.06 -16.38 20.73
CA TYR A 46 19.79 -17.48 21.65
C TYR A 46 19.69 -16.97 23.09
N HIS A 47 18.53 -17.18 23.70
CA HIS A 47 18.28 -16.80 25.09
C HIS A 47 17.21 -17.71 25.70
N ASN A 48 17.40 -18.15 26.95
CA ASN A 48 16.45 -19.01 27.68
C ASN A 48 15.93 -20.20 26.84
N GLN A 49 16.83 -20.99 26.25
CA GLN A 49 16.48 -22.18 25.45
C GLN A 49 15.56 -21.88 24.26
N THR A 50 15.63 -20.64 23.79
CA THR A 50 14.88 -20.17 22.64
C THR A 50 15.84 -19.51 21.68
N LEU A 51 15.82 -19.98 20.44
CA LEU A 51 16.47 -19.32 19.32
C LEU A 51 15.43 -18.46 18.62
N THR A 52 15.76 -17.19 18.38
CA THR A 52 14.91 -16.24 17.67
C THR A 52 15.68 -15.65 16.49
N LEU A 53 15.03 -15.56 15.33
CA LEU A 53 15.58 -14.95 14.13
C LEU A 53 14.60 -13.89 13.63
N ARG A 54 15.09 -12.67 13.52
CA ARG A 54 14.45 -11.64 12.69
C ARG A 54 15.17 -11.62 11.35
N PRO A 55 14.47 -11.83 10.21
CA PRO A 55 15.10 -11.73 8.90
C PRO A 55 15.81 -10.38 8.73
N PRO A 56 17.03 -10.33 8.18
CA PRO A 56 17.78 -9.08 7.97
C PRO A 56 17.12 -8.19 6.91
N SER A 57 16.34 -8.78 6.01
CA SER A 57 15.49 -8.12 5.04
C SER A 57 14.12 -8.81 5.00
N PRO A 58 13.04 -8.09 4.67
CA PRO A 58 11.72 -8.69 4.50
C PRO A 58 11.77 -9.87 3.52
N LEU A 59 11.17 -10.99 3.91
CA LEU A 59 11.04 -12.16 3.05
C LEU A 59 10.02 -11.89 1.93
N SER A 60 10.27 -12.45 0.75
CA SER A 60 9.32 -12.38 -0.36
C SER A 60 8.03 -13.15 -0.02
N THR A 61 6.91 -12.81 -0.66
CA THR A 61 5.73 -13.66 -0.60
C THR A 61 6.04 -15.04 -1.21
N GLY A 62 5.72 -16.12 -0.51
CA GLY A 62 5.94 -17.48 -1.01
C GLY A 62 6.37 -18.47 0.08
N GLN A 63 6.83 -19.64 -0.36
CA GLN A 63 7.37 -20.66 0.53
C GLN A 63 8.85 -20.39 0.78
N HIS A 64 9.24 -20.46 2.06
CA HIS A 64 10.60 -20.33 2.55
C HIS A 64 10.96 -21.57 3.38
N GLU A 65 12.21 -22.00 3.35
CA GLU A 65 12.69 -23.16 4.11
C GLU A 65 13.59 -22.69 5.26
N LEU A 66 13.21 -23.00 6.49
CA LEU A 66 14.07 -22.82 7.66
C LEU A 66 14.65 -24.18 8.05
N GLN A 67 15.96 -24.27 8.21
CA GLN A 67 16.63 -25.46 8.70
C GLN A 67 17.46 -25.16 9.95
N LEU A 68 17.40 -26.08 10.91
CA LEU A 68 18.31 -26.12 12.04
C LEU A 68 19.29 -27.26 11.78
N VAL A 69 20.58 -26.94 11.80
CA VAL A 69 21.65 -27.90 11.58
C VAL A 69 22.55 -27.96 12.81
N GLU A 70 23.22 -29.09 13.03
CA GLU A 70 24.30 -29.22 14.01
C GLU A 70 25.59 -29.58 13.28
N VAL A 71 26.66 -28.85 13.61
CA VAL A 71 28.01 -29.17 13.15
C VAL A 71 28.66 -30.13 14.14
N SER A 72 28.88 -31.37 13.75
CA SER A 72 29.53 -32.39 14.57
C SER A 72 31.02 -32.08 14.78
N THR A 73 31.63 -32.73 15.76
CA THR A 73 33.06 -32.56 16.09
C THR A 73 34.01 -33.01 14.97
N ASP A 74 33.54 -33.87 14.05
CA ASP A 74 34.25 -34.29 12.85
C ASP A 74 34.04 -33.35 11.64
N GLY A 75 33.29 -32.26 11.84
CA GLY A 75 32.94 -31.28 10.81
C GLY A 75 31.76 -31.68 9.92
N SER A 76 31.12 -32.83 10.15
CA SER A 76 29.90 -33.21 9.44
C SER A 76 28.71 -32.37 9.87
N ILE A 77 27.78 -32.11 8.95
CA ILE A 77 26.57 -31.32 9.21
C ILE A 77 25.37 -32.27 9.27
N VAL A 78 24.61 -32.21 10.36
CA VAL A 78 23.40 -33.02 10.57
C VAL A 78 22.20 -32.09 10.73
N THR A 79 21.18 -32.24 9.88
CA THR A 79 19.92 -31.52 10.04
C THR A 79 19.18 -32.01 11.29
N ARG A 80 18.91 -31.11 12.23
CA ARG A 80 18.14 -31.35 13.47
C ARG A 80 16.68 -30.97 13.32
N GLY A 81 16.36 -30.03 12.44
CA GLY A 81 14.98 -29.63 12.15
C GLY A 81 14.86 -28.96 10.78
N ARG A 82 13.70 -29.10 10.17
CA ARG A 82 13.35 -28.47 8.89
C ARG A 82 11.89 -28.06 8.90
N TRP A 83 11.63 -26.83 8.51
CA TRP A 83 10.30 -26.24 8.49
C TRP A 83 10.07 -25.50 7.17
N ILE A 84 8.88 -25.67 6.61
CA ILE A 84 8.40 -24.88 5.47
C ILE A 84 7.50 -23.77 6.02
N ILE A 85 7.88 -22.54 5.74
CA ILE A 85 7.22 -21.32 6.18
C ILE A 85 6.50 -20.75 4.97
N LEU A 86 5.21 -20.44 5.10
CA LEU A 86 4.49 -19.71 4.07
C LEU A 86 4.45 -18.23 4.47
N VAL A 87 5.10 -17.38 3.68
CA VAL A 87 5.06 -15.92 3.86
C VAL A 87 3.96 -15.36 3.00
N GLU A 88 2.99 -14.72 3.65
CA GLU A 88 1.90 -14.02 2.97
C GLU A 88 2.05 -12.51 3.15
N GLN A 89 1.71 -11.74 2.12
CA GLN A 89 1.51 -10.31 2.27
C GLN A 89 0.22 -10.06 3.05
N THR A 90 0.33 -10.06 4.37
CA THR A 90 -0.70 -9.49 5.22
C THR A 90 -0.53 -7.97 5.18
N PHE A 91 -1.33 -7.31 4.33
CA PHE A 91 -1.60 -5.90 4.52
C PHE A 91 -2.24 -5.79 5.90
N SER A 92 -1.45 -5.41 6.90
CA SER A 92 -1.97 -5.12 8.23
C SER A 92 -2.81 -3.85 8.10
N VAL A 93 -4.09 -4.04 7.81
CA VAL A 93 -5.10 -2.98 7.89
C VAL A 93 -5.20 -2.67 9.38
N SER A 94 -4.45 -1.65 9.80
CA SER A 94 -4.48 -1.15 11.17
C SER A 94 -5.94 -0.94 11.58
N GLU A 95 -6.35 -1.47 12.73
CA GLU A 95 -7.70 -1.27 13.33
C GLU A 95 -8.00 0.20 13.66
N GLN A 96 -7.11 1.12 13.29
CA GLN A 96 -7.33 2.55 13.34
C GLN A 96 -8.57 2.91 12.49
N PRO A 97 -9.50 3.70 13.04
CA PRO A 97 -10.66 4.15 12.30
C PRO A 97 -10.22 4.89 11.03
N ILE A 98 -10.83 4.54 9.90
CA ILE A 98 -10.65 5.26 8.64
C ILE A 98 -11.30 6.63 8.82
N ILE A 99 -10.47 7.68 8.86
CA ILE A 99 -10.98 9.05 8.82
C ILE A 99 -11.01 9.45 7.36
N SER A 100 -12.22 9.49 6.78
CA SER A 100 -12.46 9.98 5.43
C SER A 100 -13.33 11.23 5.48
N SER A 101 -12.91 12.30 4.80
CA SER A 101 -13.76 13.46 4.57
C SER A 101 -13.83 13.79 3.08
N VAL A 102 -15.02 14.16 2.62
CA VAL A 102 -15.26 14.64 1.28
C VAL A 102 -15.99 15.97 1.41
N SER A 103 -15.46 17.00 0.78
CA SER A 103 -16.06 18.34 0.74
C SER A 103 -15.99 18.86 -0.69
N GLY A 104 -16.97 19.66 -1.09
CA GLY A 104 -16.95 20.31 -2.38
C GLY A 104 -17.91 21.48 -2.40
N GLU A 105 -17.62 22.43 -3.28
CA GLU A 105 -18.45 23.60 -3.51
C GLU A 105 -18.70 23.72 -5.01
N ASN A 106 -19.93 24.04 -5.37
CA ASN A 106 -20.39 24.10 -6.76
C ASN A 106 -21.16 25.38 -7.00
N SER A 107 -20.83 26.07 -8.07
CA SER A 107 -21.58 27.19 -8.62
C SER A 107 -22.20 26.77 -9.94
N LEU A 108 -23.48 27.08 -10.15
CA LEU A 108 -24.22 26.79 -11.38
C LEU A 108 -25.02 28.02 -11.77
N ASN A 109 -24.84 28.46 -13.01
CA ASN A 109 -25.58 29.54 -13.64
C ASN A 109 -26.35 28.98 -14.84
N ALA A 110 -27.67 29.10 -14.82
CA ALA A 110 -28.52 28.71 -15.93
C ALA A 110 -29.33 29.90 -16.44
N SER A 111 -29.43 30.04 -17.74
CA SER A 111 -30.21 31.08 -18.41
C SER A 111 -31.10 30.44 -19.47
N TYR A 112 -32.36 30.88 -19.52
CA TYR A 112 -33.36 30.38 -20.46
C TYR A 112 -33.94 31.55 -21.25
N ARG A 113 -33.92 31.48 -22.58
CA ARG A 113 -34.45 32.55 -23.45
C ARG A 113 -35.89 32.20 -23.86
N LEU A 114 -36.83 33.09 -23.54
CA LEU A 114 -38.27 32.86 -23.69
C LEU A 114 -38.87 33.32 -25.04
N LEU A 115 -38.17 34.16 -25.81
CA LEU A 115 -38.66 34.72 -27.08
C LEU A 115 -37.53 34.72 -28.12
N ASP A 116 -37.62 33.81 -29.08
CA ASP A 116 -36.94 33.90 -30.38
C ASP A 116 -38.06 33.99 -31.42
N ASN A 117 -38.46 35.21 -31.75
CA ASN A 117 -39.28 35.44 -32.93
C ASN A 117 -38.33 35.59 -34.11
N ASP A 118 -38.42 34.67 -35.07
CA ASP A 118 -37.97 34.84 -36.46
C ASP A 118 -36.53 34.42 -36.83
N LEU A 119 -36.10 33.20 -36.46
CA LEU A 119 -34.92 32.55 -37.06
C LEU A 119 -35.21 31.08 -37.37
N ASP A 120 -35.06 30.67 -38.64
CA ASP A 120 -35.27 29.32 -39.21
C ASP A 120 -34.37 28.21 -38.62
N ASN A 121 -33.68 28.48 -37.51
CA ASN A 121 -32.77 27.55 -36.86
C ASN A 121 -32.78 27.80 -35.34
N PRO A 122 -33.59 27.07 -34.54
CA PRO A 122 -33.66 27.31 -33.11
C PRO A 122 -32.33 26.93 -32.46
N LEU A 123 -31.59 27.93 -31.96
CA LEU A 123 -30.43 27.70 -31.10
C LEU A 123 -30.87 27.16 -29.73
N ASP A 124 -29.98 26.43 -29.07
CA ASP A 124 -30.23 25.81 -27.75
C ASP A 124 -30.75 26.84 -26.72
N ARG A 125 -31.99 26.64 -26.28
CA ARG A 125 -32.75 27.62 -25.47
C ARG A 125 -32.30 27.71 -24.01
N LEU A 126 -31.55 26.72 -23.55
CA LEU A 126 -31.02 26.62 -22.19
C LEU A 126 -29.51 26.68 -22.27
N ILE A 127 -28.92 27.78 -21.78
CA ILE A 127 -27.48 27.90 -21.61
C ILE A 127 -27.16 27.75 -20.13
N ALA A 128 -26.37 26.76 -19.77
CA ALA A 128 -25.94 26.48 -18.42
C ALA A 128 -24.41 26.40 -18.35
N SER A 129 -23.83 27.16 -17.42
CA SER A 129 -22.41 27.10 -17.09
C SER A 129 -22.26 26.85 -15.60
N GLY A 130 -21.29 26.02 -15.22
CA GLY A 130 -21.05 25.70 -13.82
C GLY A 130 -19.58 25.47 -13.55
N SER A 131 -19.16 25.67 -12.32
CA SER A 131 -17.82 25.31 -11.88
C SER A 131 -17.85 24.81 -10.45
N GLY A 132 -16.95 23.90 -10.12
CA GLY A 132 -16.88 23.37 -8.77
C GLY A 132 -15.49 22.88 -8.44
N PHE A 133 -15.25 22.68 -7.15
CA PHE A 133 -14.11 21.92 -6.68
C PHE A 133 -14.55 20.81 -5.74
N ALA A 134 -13.80 19.71 -5.76
CA ALA A 134 -13.95 18.60 -4.85
C ALA A 134 -12.62 18.38 -4.12
N ARG A 135 -12.71 18.14 -2.82
CA ARG A 135 -11.61 17.73 -1.95
C ARG A 135 -11.97 16.44 -1.24
N ALA A 136 -11.13 15.43 -1.38
CA ALA A 136 -11.22 14.19 -0.63
C ALA A 136 -9.96 14.04 0.23
N GLN A 137 -10.14 13.62 1.49
CA GLN A 137 -9.04 13.29 2.41
C GLN A 137 -9.29 11.92 3.02
N ILE A 138 -8.24 11.11 3.08
CA ILE A 138 -8.24 9.81 3.73
C ILE A 138 -7.05 9.72 4.68
N GLN A 139 -7.28 9.20 5.88
CA GLN A 139 -6.23 8.92 6.86
C GLN A 139 -6.52 7.58 7.54
N GLN A 140 -5.59 6.63 7.41
CA GLN A 140 -5.67 5.31 8.04
C GLN A 140 -4.28 4.74 8.26
N GLY A 141 -3.95 4.36 9.51
CA GLY A 141 -2.81 3.47 9.80
C GLY A 141 -1.47 3.88 9.17
N GLY A 142 -1.15 5.17 9.12
CA GLY A 142 0.09 5.69 8.51
C GLY A 142 -0.03 6.13 7.05
N LEU A 143 -1.12 5.78 6.36
CA LEU A 143 -1.49 6.31 5.05
C LEU A 143 -2.27 7.63 5.23
N SER A 144 -1.85 8.66 4.51
CA SER A 144 -2.66 9.87 4.30
C SER A 144 -2.74 10.20 2.82
N GLY A 145 -3.89 10.66 2.37
CA GLY A 145 -4.13 11.04 0.99
C GLY A 145 -5.03 12.26 0.91
N GLN A 146 -4.72 13.18 0.01
CA GLN A 146 -5.58 14.30 -0.34
C GLN A 146 -5.65 14.42 -1.86
N ILE A 147 -6.87 14.57 -2.36
CA ILE A 147 -7.15 14.89 -3.77
C ILE A 147 -7.91 16.20 -3.78
N ASN A 148 -7.49 17.15 -4.62
CA ASN A 148 -8.26 18.33 -4.97
C ASN A 148 -8.43 18.36 -6.48
N ALA A 149 -9.64 18.58 -6.97
CA ALA A 149 -9.92 18.73 -8.39
C ALA A 149 -10.94 19.84 -8.61
N ASN A 150 -10.81 20.60 -9.70
CA ASN A 150 -11.87 21.49 -10.16
C ASN A 150 -12.41 21.05 -11.52
N TYR A 151 -13.66 21.41 -11.77
CA TYR A 151 -14.34 21.10 -13.02
C TYR A 151 -15.19 22.28 -13.48
N PHE A 152 -15.46 22.32 -14.79
CA PHE A 152 -16.32 23.29 -15.44
C PHE A 152 -17.35 22.54 -16.28
N MET A 153 -18.59 22.98 -16.26
CA MET A 153 -19.66 22.46 -17.09
C MET A 153 -20.13 23.57 -18.02
N GLU A 154 -20.37 23.24 -19.29
CA GLU A 154 -20.89 24.18 -20.27
C GLU A 154 -21.87 23.48 -21.22
N SER A 155 -23.09 24.00 -21.33
CA SER A 155 -24.10 23.43 -22.23
C SER A 155 -23.74 23.63 -23.71
N GLU A 156 -23.00 24.69 -24.04
CA GLU A 156 -22.57 25.01 -25.40
C GLU A 156 -21.09 24.60 -25.62
N ARG A 157 -20.85 23.52 -26.38
CA ARG A 157 -19.50 22.97 -26.56
C ARG A 157 -18.52 24.00 -27.12
N SER A 158 -18.97 24.87 -28.02
CA SER A 158 -18.13 25.92 -28.61
C SER A 158 -17.58 26.94 -27.61
N ARG A 159 -18.13 26.97 -26.37
CA ARG A 159 -17.69 27.84 -25.27
C ARG A 159 -16.83 27.13 -24.23
N SER A 160 -16.74 25.81 -24.29
CA SER A 160 -15.88 25.01 -23.40
C SER A 160 -14.42 25.05 -23.86
N ALA A 161 -13.49 24.83 -22.93
CA ALA A 161 -12.05 24.83 -23.23
C ALA A 161 -11.64 23.60 -24.06
N THR A 162 -12.37 22.48 -23.94
CA THR A 162 -12.06 21.23 -24.64
C THR A 162 -13.04 20.83 -25.74
N ASN A 163 -13.99 21.71 -26.07
CA ASN A 163 -15.14 21.41 -26.94
C ASN A 163 -16.02 20.26 -26.40
N LYS A 164 -16.12 20.15 -25.07
CA LYS A 164 -16.92 19.17 -24.33
C LYS A 164 -17.85 19.87 -23.33
N HIS A 165 -18.91 19.19 -22.91
CA HIS A 165 -19.83 19.76 -21.92
C HIS A 165 -19.28 19.77 -20.48
N LEU A 166 -18.19 19.05 -20.23
CA LEU A 166 -17.55 18.94 -18.94
C LEU A 166 -16.04 18.95 -19.15
N ASP A 167 -15.40 19.95 -18.56
CA ASP A 167 -13.95 20.12 -18.54
C ASP A 167 -13.44 19.87 -17.12
N LEU A 168 -12.50 18.95 -16.96
CA LEU A 168 -11.71 18.87 -15.74
C LEU A 168 -10.59 19.92 -15.84
N GLY A 169 -10.50 20.78 -14.84
CA GLY A 169 -9.48 21.80 -14.75
C GLY A 169 -8.19 21.24 -14.17
N GLU A 170 -7.73 21.84 -13.07
CA GLU A 170 -6.56 21.35 -12.36
C GLU A 170 -6.95 20.26 -11.37
N TYR A 171 -6.06 19.29 -11.21
CA TYR A 171 -6.12 18.42 -10.05
C TYR A 171 -4.75 18.25 -9.42
N THR A 172 -4.78 18.11 -8.11
CA THR A 172 -3.62 17.80 -7.28
C THR A 172 -3.95 16.59 -6.45
N MET A 173 -2.97 15.69 -6.36
CA MET A 173 -3.02 14.54 -5.49
C MET A 173 -1.74 14.52 -4.68
N SER A 174 -1.87 14.37 -3.36
CA SER A 174 -0.75 14.15 -2.47
C SER A 174 -1.06 12.95 -1.61
N GLY A 175 -0.09 12.06 -1.47
CA GLY A 175 -0.17 10.92 -0.56
C GLY A 175 1.09 10.85 0.29
N SER A 176 0.96 10.33 1.50
CA SER A 176 2.10 9.88 2.28
C SER A 176 1.81 8.55 2.94
N VAL A 177 2.83 7.71 3.04
CA VAL A 177 2.78 6.47 3.80
C VAL A 177 3.92 6.50 4.82
N GLN A 178 3.60 6.19 6.07
CA GLN A 178 4.56 6.06 7.15
C GLN A 178 4.77 4.57 7.45
N ASP A 179 5.99 4.11 7.25
CA ASP A 179 6.42 2.74 7.48
C ASP A 179 7.72 2.73 8.30
N ASP A 180 7.74 2.02 9.42
CA ASP A 180 8.85 1.91 10.38
C ASP A 180 9.58 3.24 10.66
N GLY A 181 8.82 4.29 11.00
CA GLY A 181 9.34 5.63 11.30
C GLY A 181 9.79 6.45 10.07
N THR A 182 9.87 5.84 8.90
CA THR A 182 10.19 6.50 7.62
C THR A 182 8.91 6.97 6.93
N ARG A 183 8.88 8.24 6.49
CA ARG A 183 7.74 8.81 5.76
C ARG A 183 8.07 8.96 4.29
N TYR A 184 7.32 8.26 3.45
CA TYR A 184 7.36 8.41 2.00
C TYR A 184 6.27 9.37 1.55
N GLN A 185 6.59 10.31 0.65
CA GLN A 185 5.64 11.30 0.14
C GLN A 185 5.59 11.21 -1.39
N VAL A 186 4.39 11.26 -1.94
CA VAL A 186 4.14 11.32 -3.38
C VAL A 186 3.28 12.53 -3.67
N PHE A 187 3.73 13.34 -4.63
CA PHE A 187 2.99 14.51 -5.13
C PHE A 187 2.75 14.34 -6.62
N GLY A 188 1.50 14.48 -7.03
CA GLY A 188 1.08 14.52 -8.42
C GLY A 188 0.28 15.78 -8.68
N ARG A 189 0.67 16.52 -9.72
CA ARG A 189 -0.12 17.62 -10.29
C ARG A 189 -0.24 17.36 -11.78
N LEU A 190 -1.45 17.39 -12.31
CA LEU A 190 -1.64 17.48 -13.75
C LEU A 190 -2.33 18.80 -14.07
N LEU A 191 -1.70 19.52 -14.99
CA LEU A 191 -2.29 20.66 -15.65
C LEU A 191 -2.80 20.15 -17.00
N LEU A 192 -4.12 20.11 -17.17
CA LEU A 192 -4.71 19.83 -18.47
C LEU A 192 -4.51 21.06 -19.37
N THR A 193 -3.46 21.07 -20.18
CA THR A 193 -3.23 22.09 -21.21
C THR A 193 -3.74 21.69 -22.60
N SER A 194 -4.43 20.55 -22.73
CA SER A 194 -5.03 20.13 -24.02
C SER A 194 -6.04 18.98 -23.84
N PRO A 195 -7.06 18.88 -24.71
CA PRO A 195 -8.18 17.96 -24.55
C PRO A 195 -7.77 16.49 -24.72
N PHE A 196 -8.05 15.64 -23.71
CA PHE A 196 -8.09 14.20 -23.93
C PHE A 196 -9.37 13.86 -24.69
N SER A 197 -9.26 13.24 -25.87
CA SER A 197 -10.40 12.63 -26.54
C SER A 197 -10.77 11.34 -25.78
N PHE A 198 -11.99 11.29 -25.23
CA PHE A 198 -12.65 10.05 -24.84
C PHE A 198 -13.78 9.84 -25.84
#